data_AF-A0A4C1ZWC7-F1
#
_entry.id   AF-A0A4C1ZWC7-F1
#
_cell.length_a   1.000
_cell.length_b   1.000
_cell.length_c   1.000
_cell.angle_alpha   90.00
_cell.angle_beta   90.00
_cell.angle_gamma   90.00
#
_symmetry.space_group_name_H-M   'P 1'
#
loop_
_entity.id
_entity.type
_entity.pdbx_description
1 polymer ?
#
loop_
_entity_poly.entity_id
_entity_poly.type
_entity_poly.pdbx_seq_one_letter_code
_entity_poly.pdbx_strand_id
1 'polypeptide(L)'
;MRRQNRKIDRLHTENSSERVLGLNWNSDRDELTFNLNLARLPHDIMNSERPTKRQVLKIVMSLFDLLGLASPVTTKAKQLLQEIWRRGTGWDDEIDQDLATQWNDWKSQLINLKNEKYRAAI
;
A
#
# COMPACT_ATOMS: atom_id res chain seq x y z
N MET A 1 42.43 0.03 34.78
CA MET A 1 41.53 0.68 35.77
C MET A 1 40.71 1.75 35.04
N ARG A 2 39.39 1.79 35.32
CA ARG A 2 38.39 2.87 35.04
C ARG A 2 38.11 3.12 33.53
N ARG A 3 37.04 2.63 32.88
CA ARG A 3 35.57 2.78 33.08
C ARG A 3 35.12 4.22 33.42
N GLN A 4 34.11 4.67 32.64
CA GLN A 4 33.19 5.82 32.79
C GLN A 4 33.52 7.04 31.90
N ASN A 5 32.61 7.62 31.10
CA ASN A 5 31.15 7.53 31.12
C ASN A 5 30.52 7.80 29.74
N ARG A 6 29.54 6.94 29.43
CA ARG A 6 28.44 7.19 28.48
C ARG A 6 27.73 8.49 28.88
N LYS A 7 27.54 9.39 27.92
CA LYS A 7 26.28 10.12 27.79
C LYS A 7 25.74 9.77 26.42
N ILE A 8 25.04 8.63 26.38
CA ILE A 8 24.11 8.35 25.31
C ILE A 8 22.93 9.27 25.62
N ASP A 9 22.93 10.46 25.02
CA ASP A 9 21.74 11.28 24.95
C ASP A 9 20.71 10.46 24.17
N ARG A 10 19.89 9.71 24.91
CA ARG A 10 18.64 9.15 24.41
C ARG A 10 17.72 10.32 24.18
N LEU A 11 17.92 10.99 23.04
CA LEU A 11 16.85 11.72 22.40
C LEU A 11 15.79 10.65 22.07
N HIS A 12 14.76 10.60 22.92
CA HIS A 12 13.49 9.97 22.61
C HIS A 12 13.05 10.48 21.23
N THR A 13 13.36 9.69 20.20
CA THR A 13 12.88 9.93 18.85
C THR A 13 11.87 8.83 18.62
N GLU A 14 10.61 9.21 18.68
CA GLU A 14 9.46 8.34 18.49
C GLU A 14 9.63 7.47 17.24
N ASN A 15 9.57 6.14 17.40
CA ASN A 15 9.56 5.10 16.36
C ASN A 15 10.63 5.23 15.26
N SER A 16 11.79 4.60 15.47
CA SER A 16 12.74 4.28 14.39
C SER A 16 12.15 3.22 13.46
N SER A 17 11.29 3.65 12.53
CA SER A 17 10.86 2.82 11.41
C SER A 17 11.86 2.96 10.27
N GLU A 18 12.69 1.95 10.07
CA GLU A 18 13.58 1.89 8.90
C GLU A 18 12.78 1.42 7.69
N ARG A 19 13.03 2.07 6.54
CA ARG A 19 12.31 1.83 5.28
C ARG A 19 13.13 0.89 4.41
N VAL A 20 12.62 -0.31 4.15
CA VAL A 20 13.26 -1.27 3.24
C VAL A 20 12.20 -1.84 2.31
N LEU A 21 12.38 -1.68 0.99
CA LEU A 21 11.55 -2.28 -0.06
C LEU A 21 10.02 -2.02 0.08
N GLY A 22 9.64 -0.82 0.54
CA GLY A 22 8.22 -0.46 0.74
C GLY A 22 7.57 -1.06 1.99
N LEU A 23 8.37 -1.64 2.88
CA LEU A 23 7.97 -2.08 4.21
C LEU A 23 8.49 -1.10 5.26
N ASN A 24 7.73 -0.94 6.33
CA ASN A 24 8.17 -0.31 7.57
C ASN A 24 8.55 -1.42 8.55
N TRP A 25 9.82 -1.45 8.95
CA TRP A 25 10.28 -2.33 10.02
C TRP A 25 10.28 -1.60 11.35
N ASN A 26 9.64 -2.19 12.35
CA ASN A 26 9.71 -1.76 13.74
C ASN A 26 10.68 -2.69 14.48
N SER A 27 11.90 -2.22 14.72
CA SER A 27 12.97 -2.97 15.39
C SER A 27 12.64 -3.33 16.84
N ASP A 28 11.85 -2.50 17.53
CA ASP A 28 11.52 -2.72 18.95
C ASP A 28 10.52 -3.88 19.14
N ARG A 29 9.66 -4.11 18.15
CA ARG A 29 8.62 -5.15 18.18
C ARG A 29 8.88 -6.31 17.24
N ASP A 30 9.96 -6.21 16.47
CA ASP A 30 10.30 -7.10 15.37
C ASP A 30 9.13 -7.32 14.39
N GLU A 31 8.41 -6.23 14.09
CA GLU A 31 7.23 -6.21 13.23
C GLU A 31 7.56 -5.57 11.89
N LEU A 32 7.26 -6.28 10.81
CA LEU A 32 7.22 -5.75 9.45
C LEU A 32 5.79 -5.39 9.09
N THR A 33 5.60 -4.18 8.59
CA THR A 33 4.30 -3.68 8.12
C THR A 33 4.42 -3.13 6.71
N PHE A 34 3.39 -3.30 5.89
CA PHE A 34 3.40 -2.73 4.56
C PHE A 34 3.26 -1.20 4.63
N ASN A 35 4.23 -0.48 4.05
CA ASN A 35 4.09 0.94 3.81
C ASN A 35 3.35 1.15 2.49
N LEU A 36 2.07 0.76 2.50
CA LEU A 36 1.15 1.25 1.51
C LEU A 36 0.94 2.73 1.85
N ASN A 37 1.59 3.63 1.08
CA ASN A 37 1.39 5.08 1.17
C ASN A 37 -0.05 5.45 0.72
N LEU A 38 -1.08 4.83 1.32
CA LEU A 38 -2.50 5.12 1.11
C LEU A 38 -2.80 6.60 1.40
N ALA A 39 -2.01 7.25 2.27
CA ALA A 39 -2.11 8.69 2.52
C ALA A 39 -1.73 9.56 1.31
N ARG A 40 -1.00 9.01 0.33
CA ARG A 40 -0.73 9.66 -0.97
C ARG A 40 -1.77 9.30 -2.02
N LEU A 41 -2.60 8.28 -1.77
CA LEU A 41 -3.71 7.99 -2.66
C LEU A 41 -4.76 9.09 -2.48
N PRO A 42 -5.30 9.64 -3.57
CA PRO A 42 -6.35 10.64 -3.47
C PRO A 42 -7.56 10.04 -2.73
N HIS A 43 -7.90 10.60 -1.57
CA HIS A 43 -8.96 10.10 -0.69
C HIS A 43 -10.33 10.07 -1.37
N ASP A 44 -10.56 11.03 -2.26
CA ASP A 44 -11.72 11.11 -3.16
C ASP A 44 -11.90 9.85 -4.01
N ILE A 45 -10.81 9.25 -4.48
CA ILE A 45 -10.85 8.05 -5.32
C ILE A 45 -11.03 6.78 -4.48
N MET A 46 -10.37 6.70 -3.32
CA MET A 46 -10.52 5.55 -2.42
C MET A 46 -11.95 5.45 -1.86
N ASN A 47 -12.61 6.59 -1.66
CA ASN A 47 -13.99 6.66 -1.20
C ASN A 47 -15.03 6.54 -2.32
N SER A 48 -14.62 6.66 -3.60
CA SER A 48 -15.54 6.47 -4.72
C SER A 48 -15.87 4.99 -4.92
N GLU A 49 -17.17 4.68 -4.98
CA GLU A 49 -17.67 3.34 -5.30
C GLU A 49 -17.49 3.00 -6.79
N ARG A 50 -17.43 4.02 -7.65
CA ARG A 50 -17.28 3.92 -9.10
C ARG A 50 -16.20 4.89 -9.59
N PRO A 51 -14.93 4.49 -9.59
CA PRO A 51 -13.85 5.34 -10.10
C PRO A 51 -13.87 5.38 -11.64
N THR A 52 -13.26 6.42 -12.21
CA THR A 52 -12.96 6.46 -13.64
C THR A 52 -11.75 5.58 -13.98
N LYS A 53 -11.59 5.22 -15.25
CA LYS A 53 -10.41 4.48 -15.72
C LYS A 53 -9.09 5.16 -15.35
N ARG A 54 -9.00 6.49 -15.51
CA ARG A 54 -7.81 7.29 -15.14
C ARG A 54 -7.51 7.17 -13.65
N GLN A 55 -8.55 7.23 -12.82
CA GLN A 55 -8.42 7.12 -11.37
C GLN A 55 -7.92 5.73 -10.95
N VAL A 56 -8.48 4.66 -11.51
CA VAL A 56 -8.02 3.28 -11.28
C VAL A 56 -6.55 3.14 -11.65
N LEU A 57 -6.15 3.58 -12.85
CA LEU A 57 -4.76 3.52 -13.30
C LEU A 57 -3.80 4.23 -12.34
N LYS A 58 -4.16 5.44 -11.89
CA LYS A 58 -3.33 6.23 -10.97
C LYS A 58 -3.04 5.48 -9.67
N ILE A 59 -4.07 4.85 -9.09
CA ILE A 59 -3.93 4.06 -7.86
C ILE A 59 -3.06 2.83 -8.13
N VAL A 60 -3.40 2.06 -9.17
CA VAL A 60 -2.72 0.82 -9.51
C VAL A 60 -1.22 1.07 -9.74
N MET A 61 -0.85 2.13 -10.46
CA MET A 61 0.55 2.52 -10.69
C MET A 61 1.27 2.93 -9.40
N SER A 62 0.63 3.68 -8.51
CA SER A 62 1.27 4.08 -7.24
C SER A 62 1.58 2.90 -6.31
N LEU A 63 0.86 1.79 -6.44
CA LEU A 63 1.12 0.56 -5.68
C LEU A 63 2.29 -0.25 -6.25
N PHE A 64 2.57 -0.14 -7.55
CA PHE A 64 3.74 -0.77 -8.17
C PHE A 64 5.05 -0.23 -7.60
N ASP A 65 5.12 1.07 -7.35
CA ASP A 65 6.31 1.72 -6.81
C ASP A 65 6.64 1.29 -5.37
N LEU A 66 5.64 0.78 -4.64
CA LEU A 66 5.79 0.41 -3.23
C LEU A 66 6.05 -1.07 -3.04
N LEU A 67 5.39 -1.95 -3.80
CA LEU A 67 5.39 -3.36 -3.47
C LEU A 67 6.51 -4.17 -4.13
N GLY A 68 7.26 -3.60 -5.09
CA GLY A 68 8.53 -4.12 -5.63
C GLY A 68 8.57 -5.57 -6.18
N LEU A 69 7.53 -6.36 -5.92
CA LEU A 69 7.43 -7.79 -6.05
C LEU A 69 5.94 -8.13 -6.22
N ALA A 70 5.68 -9.19 -6.99
CA ALA A 70 4.35 -9.63 -7.43
C ALA A 70 3.47 -10.15 -6.28
N SER A 71 3.02 -9.27 -5.39
CA SER A 71 2.01 -9.59 -4.38
C SER A 71 0.68 -9.93 -5.06
N PRO A 72 -0.08 -10.95 -4.58
CA PRO A 72 -1.40 -11.30 -5.09
C PRO A 72 -2.36 -10.09 -5.21
N VAL A 73 -2.24 -9.11 -4.31
CA VAL A 73 -3.05 -7.88 -4.34
C VAL A 73 -2.71 -7.02 -5.54
N THR A 74 -1.43 -6.89 -5.90
CA THR A 74 -1.00 -6.15 -7.11
C THR A 74 -1.39 -6.88 -8.39
N THR A 75 -1.37 -8.21 -8.38
CA THR A 75 -1.78 -9.03 -9.53
C THR A 75 -3.26 -8.87 -9.83
N LYS A 76 -4.13 -8.93 -8.81
CA LYS A 76 -5.58 -8.65 -8.97
C LYS A 76 -5.83 -7.24 -9.50
N ALA A 77 -5.07 -6.25 -9.01
CA ALA A 77 -5.15 -4.87 -9.50
C ALA A 77 -4.84 -4.77 -11.00
N LYS A 78 -3.81 -5.50 -11.48
CA LYS A 78 -3.48 -5.56 -12.92
C LYS A 78 -4.58 -6.24 -13.73
N GLN A 79 -5.13 -7.34 -13.23
CA GLN A 79 -6.21 -8.06 -13.92
C GLN A 79 -7.43 -7.16 -14.12
N LEU A 80 -7.83 -6.44 -13.07
CA LEU A 80 -8.92 -5.46 -13.17
C LEU A 80 -8.59 -4.36 -14.18
N LEU A 81 -7.38 -3.81 -14.12
CA LEU A 81 -6.95 -2.78 -15.07
C LEU A 81 -7.00 -3.31 -16.51
N GLN A 82 -6.47 -4.50 -16.78
CA GLN A 82 -6.52 -5.16 -18.09
C GLN A 82 -7.95 -5.35 -18.58
N GLU A 83 -8.87 -5.74 -17.70
CA GLU A 83 -10.28 -5.89 -18.06
C GLU A 83 -10.93 -4.55 -18.43
N ILE A 84 -10.67 -3.48 -17.67
CA ILE A 84 -11.13 -2.11 -18.01
C ILE A 84 -10.60 -1.70 -19.39
N TRP A 85 -9.35 -2.03 -19.71
CA TRP A 85 -8.78 -1.76 -21.04
C TRP A 85 -9.50 -2.56 -22.13
N ARG A 86 -9.80 -3.84 -21.89
CA ARG A 86 -10.48 -4.72 -22.84
C ARG A 86 -11.89 -4.23 -23.19
N ARG A 87 -12.58 -3.58 -22.25
CA ARG A 87 -13.93 -3.03 -22.47
C ARG A 87 -13.97 -1.71 -23.22
N GLY A 88 -12.82 -1.09 -23.46
CA GLY A 88 -12.76 0.16 -24.21
C GLY A 88 -13.33 1.37 -23.47
N THR A 89 -13.47 1.32 -22.14
CA THR A 89 -13.90 2.46 -21.33
C THR A 89 -12.99 3.67 -21.60
N GLY A 90 -13.58 4.85 -21.78
CA GLY A 90 -12.85 6.09 -21.93
C GLY A 90 -12.06 6.45 -20.67
N TRP A 91 -11.17 7.43 -20.79
CA TRP A 91 -10.25 7.79 -19.70
C TRP A 91 -10.97 8.40 -18.48
N ASP A 92 -11.94 9.27 -18.75
CA ASP A 92 -12.69 10.01 -17.73
C ASP A 92 -14.12 9.43 -17.55
N ASP A 93 -14.39 8.26 -18.17
CA ASP A 93 -15.64 7.53 -17.99
C ASP A 93 -15.55 6.63 -16.74
N GLU A 94 -16.69 6.49 -16.05
CA GLU A 94 -16.85 5.53 -14.96
C GLU A 94 -16.75 4.10 -15.48
N ILE A 95 -16.16 3.22 -14.66
CA ILE A 95 -16.11 1.78 -14.97
C ILE A 95 -17.49 1.13 -14.80
N ASP A 96 -17.72 0.07 -15.58
CA ASP A 96 -18.96 -0.72 -15.50
C ASP A 96 -19.24 -1.23 -14.08
N GLN A 97 -20.52 -1.46 -13.75
CA GLN A 97 -20.94 -1.83 -12.39
C GLN A 97 -20.22 -3.07 -11.86
N ASP A 98 -20.02 -4.08 -12.70
CA ASP A 98 -19.39 -5.32 -12.33
C ASP A 98 -17.88 -5.16 -12.07
N LEU A 99 -17.21 -4.25 -12.79
CA LEU A 99 -15.83 -3.85 -12.53
C LEU A 99 -15.73 -2.99 -11.28
N ALA A 100 -16.71 -2.13 -11.02
CA ALA A 100 -16.80 -1.37 -9.78
C ALA A 100 -16.94 -2.29 -8.55
N THR A 101 -17.74 -3.35 -8.65
CA THR A 101 -17.85 -4.36 -7.58
C THR A 101 -16.51 -5.03 -7.30
N GLN A 102 -15.80 -5.48 -8.35
CA GLN A 102 -14.47 -6.07 -8.21
C GLN A 102 -13.43 -5.08 -7.66
N TRP A 103 -13.53 -3.81 -8.05
CA TRP A 103 -12.70 -2.74 -7.52
C TRP A 103 -12.91 -2.55 -6.01
N ASN A 104 -14.17 -2.53 -5.54
CA ASN A 104 -14.49 -2.36 -4.12
C ASN A 104 -14.03 -3.56 -3.26
N ASP A 105 -14.17 -4.79 -3.77
CA ASP A 105 -13.59 -5.99 -3.14
C ASP A 105 -12.06 -5.87 -3.03
N TRP A 106 -11.40 -5.50 -4.12
CA TRP A 106 -9.96 -5.30 -4.14
C TRP A 106 -9.50 -4.19 -3.17
N LYS A 107 -10.21 -3.06 -3.10
CA LYS A 107 -9.93 -1.99 -2.13
C LYS A 107 -9.98 -2.50 -0.70
N SER A 108 -10.97 -3.33 -0.40
CA SER A 108 -11.14 -3.91 0.94
C SER A 108 -9.97 -4.83 1.29
N GLN A 109 -9.51 -5.65 0.34
CA GLN A 109 -8.30 -6.48 0.50
C GLN A 109 -7.04 -5.63 0.70
N LEU A 110 -6.91 -4.52 -0.03
CA LEU A 110 -5.78 -3.60 0.12
C LEU A 110 -5.74 -2.93 1.50
N ILE A 111 -6.90 -2.52 2.03
CA ILE A 111 -7.01 -1.93 3.38
C ILE A 111 -6.66 -2.96 4.44
N ASN A 112 -7.10 -4.21 4.28
CA ASN A 112 -6.74 -5.29 5.21
C ASN A 112 -5.23 -5.54 5.22
N LEU A 113 -4.58 -5.56 4.04
CA LEU A 113 -3.13 -5.75 3.91
C LEU A 113 -2.33 -4.68 4.68
N LYS A 114 -2.81 -3.44 4.74
CA LYS A 114 -2.17 -2.37 5.53
C LYS A 114 -2.10 -2.71 7.03
N ASN A 115 -3.12 -3.40 7.53
CA ASN A 115 -3.26 -3.71 8.95
C ASN A 115 -2.57 -5.04 9.33
N GLU A 116 -2.08 -5.79 8.33
CA GLU A 116 -1.34 -7.01 8.57
C GLU A 116 0.06 -6.72 9.09
N LYS A 117 0.41 -7.43 10.16
CA LYS A 117 1.71 -7.36 10.83
C LYS A 117 2.39 -8.71 10.70
N TYR A 118 3.58 -8.71 10.14
CA TYR A 118 4.40 -9.91 10.03
C TYR A 118 5.47 -9.83 11.11
N ARG A 119 5.56 -10.84 11.97
CA ARG A 119 6.74 -10.98 12.83
C ARG A 119 7.89 -11.41 11.94
N ALA A 120 9.00 -10.67 11.97
CA ALA A 120 10.23 -11.23 11.43
C ALA A 120 10.62 -12.38 12.38
N ALA A 121 10.68 -13.61 11.86
CA ALA A 121 11.17 -14.72 12.65
C ALA A 121 12.69 -14.74 12.52
N ILE A 122 13.38 -14.43 13.62
CA ILE A 122 14.79 -14.77 13.82
C ILE A 122 14.86 -16.14 14.50
#